data_AF-A0A960TSG0-F1
#
_entry.id   AF-A0A960TSG0-F1
#
_cell.length_a   1.000
_cell.length_b   1.000
_cell.length_c   1.000
_cell.angle_alpha   90.00
_cell.angle_beta   90.00
_cell.angle_gamma   90.00
#
_symmetry.space_group_name_H-M   'P 1'
#
loop_
_entity.id
_entity.type
_entity.pdbx_description
1 polymer ?
#
loop_
_entity_poly.entity_id
_entity_poly.type
_entity_poly.pdbx_seq_one_letter_code
_entity_poly.pdbx_strand_id
1 'polypeptide(L)'
;MLTVYDGFSEKLPEGYEAVTIRLDGSSSSDLDWAPSLAKAEGKKVLWELNLGLFDSLRHPLGSEMQLKTLGLALNHFFESVWNDSHLGVILYRGSADFSRAFPWDAEQEENFLSWLKDFDGGVDTPLARKLFCRDACTEYLNLLQGFLPDEVPTYLLYDCSGLEEIGEAALLLDPERTARFLRILKEAPLGHREGIWETAKAPPIDHALFLGTGAPLQEKEPAAYGVFLPTMHEYFTQDLAPLEKGIQWLREKGLPYRLLTEEQLISDWDGLDYLLVAPALVNPMAFRKLRGFVAAGGTVVSLGKPLGLEIETNLESMV
;
A
#
# COMPACT_ATOMS: atom_id res chain seq x y z
N MET A 1 16.79 7.45 5.40
CA MET A 1 15.38 7.85 5.31
C MET A 1 15.26 9.34 4.97
N LEU A 2 14.42 9.71 3.99
CA LEU A 2 14.02 11.10 3.73
C LEU A 2 12.86 11.53 4.65
N THR A 3 12.89 12.73 5.22
CA THR A 3 11.81 13.24 6.11
C THR A 3 11.03 14.40 5.48
N VAL A 4 9.70 14.26 5.42
CA VAL A 4 8.77 15.21 4.80
C VAL A 4 7.77 15.74 5.83
N TYR A 5 7.73 17.07 5.99
CA TYR A 5 6.85 17.74 6.93
C TYR A 5 5.43 17.86 6.36
N ASP A 6 4.46 17.19 6.97
CA ASP A 6 3.05 17.21 6.57
C ASP A 6 2.25 18.29 7.32
N GLY A 7 2.65 19.55 7.14
CA GLY A 7 2.01 20.67 7.83
C GLY A 7 2.33 22.03 7.19
N PHE A 8 1.67 23.07 7.70
CA PHE A 8 1.95 24.44 7.29
C PHE A 8 3.00 25.07 8.21
N SER A 9 4.13 25.47 7.65
CA SER A 9 5.12 26.29 8.35
C SER A 9 5.87 27.19 7.36
N GLU A 10 6.12 28.45 7.76
CA GLU A 10 6.92 29.39 6.96
C GLU A 10 8.34 28.86 6.76
N LYS A 11 8.92 28.32 7.84
CA LYS A 11 10.24 27.69 7.86
C LYS A 11 10.11 26.18 8.09
N LEU A 12 10.91 25.40 7.37
CA LEU A 12 10.95 23.95 7.56
C LEU A 12 11.44 23.64 8.98
N PRO A 13 10.71 22.83 9.78
CA PRO A 13 11.17 22.45 11.11
C PRO A 13 12.49 21.69 11.07
N GLU A 14 13.26 21.76 12.16
CA GLU A 14 14.53 21.02 12.28
C GLU A 14 14.29 19.51 12.17
N GLY A 15 15.17 18.81 11.44
CA GLY A 15 15.06 17.37 11.18
C GLY A 15 14.21 16.99 9.96
N TYR A 16 13.59 17.96 9.29
CA TYR A 16 12.88 17.75 8.03
C TYR A 16 13.67 18.23 6.82
N GLU A 17 13.57 17.50 5.71
CA GLU A 17 14.27 17.78 4.46
C GLU A 17 13.36 18.31 3.35
N ALA A 18 12.05 18.05 3.46
CA ALA A 18 11.05 18.49 2.50
C ALA A 18 9.71 18.85 3.17
N VAL A 19 8.81 19.47 2.42
CA VAL A 19 7.47 19.87 2.89
C VAL A 19 6.38 19.39 1.93
N THR A 20 5.22 19.06 2.49
CA THR A 20 4.01 18.80 1.70
C THR A 20 3.28 20.11 1.40
N ILE A 21 2.98 20.40 0.13
CA ILE A 21 2.16 21.55 -0.27
C ILE A 21 0.93 21.06 -1.02
N ARG A 22 -0.25 21.47 -0.56
CA ARG A 22 -1.54 21.08 -1.14
C ARG A 22 -1.97 22.06 -2.23
N LEU A 23 -2.47 21.49 -3.32
CA LEU A 23 -3.05 22.18 -4.46
C LEU A 23 -4.50 21.71 -4.64
N ASP A 24 -5.41 22.62 -4.92
CA ASP A 24 -6.78 22.25 -5.31
C ASP A 24 -6.81 21.98 -6.81
N GLY A 25 -6.99 20.71 -7.18
CA GLY A 25 -7.17 20.23 -8.54
C GLY A 25 -8.58 19.71 -8.80
N SER A 26 -9.54 20.02 -7.91
CA SER A 26 -10.92 19.57 -8.06
C SER A 26 -11.58 20.21 -9.28
N SER A 27 -12.69 19.62 -9.74
CA SER A 27 -13.50 20.17 -10.84
C SER A 27 -14.11 21.56 -10.57
N SER A 28 -14.02 22.06 -9.34
CA SER A 28 -14.42 23.43 -8.94
C SER A 28 -13.28 24.44 -8.95
N SER A 29 -12.04 23.97 -9.02
CA SER A 29 -10.85 24.80 -8.88
C SER A 29 -10.68 25.74 -10.07
N ASP A 30 -10.16 26.94 -9.82
CA ASP A 30 -9.67 27.85 -10.86
C ASP A 30 -8.23 27.55 -11.29
N LEU A 31 -7.58 26.60 -10.60
CA LEU A 31 -6.20 26.18 -10.79
C LEU A 31 -5.17 27.31 -10.57
N ASP A 32 -5.52 28.38 -9.84
CA ASP A 32 -4.56 29.42 -9.46
C ASP A 32 -3.68 28.94 -8.29
N TRP A 33 -2.53 28.39 -8.64
CA TRP A 33 -1.56 27.86 -7.68
C TRP A 33 -0.38 28.78 -7.39
N ALA A 34 -0.38 30.02 -7.92
CA ALA A 34 0.69 30.98 -7.65
C ALA A 34 0.96 31.20 -6.14
N PRO A 35 -0.06 31.29 -5.26
CA PRO A 35 0.17 31.40 -3.81
C PRO A 35 0.87 30.18 -3.20
N SER A 36 0.65 28.99 -3.75
CA SER A 36 1.29 27.75 -3.29
C SER A 36 2.72 27.62 -3.81
N LEU A 37 2.99 28.07 -5.05
CA LEU A 37 4.34 28.16 -5.61
C LEU A 37 5.24 29.10 -4.81
N ALA A 38 4.71 30.25 -4.36
CA ALA A 38 5.46 31.15 -3.49
C ALA A 38 5.89 30.49 -2.16
N LYS A 39 5.12 29.53 -1.65
CA LYS A 39 5.48 28.77 -0.43
C LYS A 39 6.55 27.71 -0.67
N ALA A 40 6.70 27.26 -1.92
CA ALA A 40 7.65 26.25 -2.36
C ALA A 40 9.06 26.80 -2.61
N GLU A 41 9.22 28.13 -2.71
CA GLU A 41 10.48 28.75 -3.08
C GLU A 41 11.65 28.31 -2.16
N GLY A 42 12.69 27.75 -2.77
CA GLY A 42 13.89 27.27 -2.08
C GLY A 42 13.71 25.98 -1.27
N LYS A 43 12.58 25.28 -1.41
CA LYS A 43 12.27 24.04 -0.66
C LYS A 43 12.16 22.84 -1.58
N LYS A 44 12.51 21.66 -1.06
CA LYS A 44 12.12 20.38 -1.66
C LYS A 44 10.65 20.11 -1.31
N VAL A 45 9.82 19.80 -2.30
CA VAL A 45 8.36 19.71 -2.14
C VAL A 45 7.86 18.35 -2.57
N LEU A 46 6.97 17.77 -1.76
CA LEU A 46 6.05 16.71 -2.18
C LEU A 46 4.69 17.36 -2.38
N TRP A 47 4.21 17.39 -3.63
CA TRP A 47 2.95 18.05 -3.94
C TRP A 47 1.79 17.13 -3.59
N GLU A 48 0.69 17.67 -3.07
CA GLU A 48 -0.54 16.92 -2.88
C GLU A 48 -1.64 17.57 -3.70
N LEU A 49 -2.18 16.84 -4.68
CA LEU A 49 -3.22 17.34 -5.54
C LEU A 49 -4.58 16.83 -5.04
N ASN A 50 -5.38 17.73 -4.49
CA ASN A 50 -6.75 17.42 -4.11
C ASN A 50 -7.65 17.38 -5.35
N LEU A 51 -7.88 16.19 -5.88
CA LEU A 51 -8.76 15.95 -7.03
C LEU A 51 -10.22 15.69 -6.65
N GLY A 52 -10.54 15.62 -5.35
CA GLY A 52 -11.89 15.26 -4.86
C GLY A 52 -12.30 13.83 -5.23
N LEU A 53 -11.40 12.86 -5.05
CA LEU A 53 -11.61 11.47 -5.47
C LEU A 53 -12.55 10.70 -4.52
N PHE A 54 -13.29 9.76 -5.13
CA PHE A 54 -14.21 8.77 -4.54
C PHE A 54 -15.37 9.34 -3.71
N ASP A 55 -15.14 9.89 -2.52
CA ASP A 55 -16.21 10.43 -1.66
C ASP A 55 -16.80 11.74 -2.19
N SER A 56 -16.07 12.42 -3.07
CA SER A 56 -16.37 13.78 -3.53
C SER A 56 -16.51 13.89 -5.06
N LEU A 57 -16.58 12.76 -5.77
CA LEU A 57 -16.80 12.75 -7.21
C LEU A 57 -18.22 13.25 -7.53
N ARG A 58 -18.34 14.10 -8.56
CA ARG A 58 -19.64 14.66 -9.00
C ARG A 58 -20.39 13.69 -9.90
N HIS A 59 -19.67 12.82 -10.58
CA HIS A 59 -20.17 11.86 -11.54
C HIS A 59 -19.65 10.45 -11.22
N PRO A 60 -20.35 9.40 -11.70
CA PRO A 60 -19.87 8.02 -11.65
C PRO A 60 -18.42 7.85 -12.11
N LEU A 61 -17.74 6.81 -11.61
CA LEU A 61 -16.36 6.47 -11.99
C LEU A 61 -16.19 6.30 -13.50
N GLY A 62 -17.19 5.75 -14.20
CA GLY A 62 -17.18 5.58 -15.66
C GLY A 62 -17.30 6.87 -16.47
N SER A 63 -17.46 8.04 -15.84
CA SER A 63 -17.63 9.32 -16.55
C SER A 63 -16.33 9.79 -17.22
N GLU A 64 -16.23 9.63 -18.54
CA GLU A 64 -15.10 10.15 -19.33
C GLU A 64 -14.90 11.66 -19.18
N MET A 65 -15.99 12.42 -19.06
CA MET A 65 -15.92 13.87 -18.90
C MET A 65 -15.22 14.26 -17.61
N GLN A 66 -15.56 13.59 -16.50
CA GLN A 66 -14.91 13.80 -15.22
C GLN A 66 -13.43 13.42 -15.28
N LEU A 67 -13.10 12.26 -15.85
CA LEU A 67 -11.71 11.82 -16.03
C LEU A 67 -10.88 12.83 -16.82
N LYS A 68 -11.41 13.31 -17.96
CA LYS A 68 -10.74 14.34 -18.79
C LYS A 68 -10.56 15.66 -18.04
N THR A 69 -11.54 16.04 -17.22
CA THR A 69 -11.48 17.28 -16.42
C THR A 69 -10.37 17.20 -15.37
N LEU A 70 -10.29 16.09 -14.62
CA LEU A 70 -9.21 15.87 -13.66
C LEU A 70 -7.85 15.72 -14.36
N GLY A 71 -7.82 15.10 -15.54
CA GLY A 71 -6.62 15.02 -16.39
C GLY A 71 -6.09 16.38 -16.83
N LEU A 72 -6.96 17.36 -17.10
CA LEU A 72 -6.54 18.74 -17.39
C LEU A 72 -5.85 19.39 -16.19
N ALA A 73 -6.33 19.15 -14.96
CA ALA A 73 -5.65 19.64 -13.76
C ALA A 73 -4.26 19.01 -13.60
N LEU A 74 -4.12 17.71 -13.88
CA LEU A 74 -2.83 17.02 -13.85
C LEU A 74 -1.84 17.53 -14.90
N ASN A 75 -2.30 17.74 -16.14
CA ASN A 75 -1.49 18.37 -17.19
C ASN A 75 -1.06 19.76 -16.78
N HIS A 76 -1.98 20.57 -16.23
CA HIS A 76 -1.65 21.91 -15.76
C HIS A 76 -0.61 21.86 -14.64
N PHE A 77 -0.71 20.92 -13.70
CA PHE A 77 0.29 20.70 -12.65
C PHE A 77 1.67 20.41 -13.23
N PHE A 78 1.74 19.51 -14.21
CA PHE A 78 3.01 19.21 -14.85
C PHE A 78 3.60 20.44 -15.56
N GLU A 79 2.78 21.22 -16.28
CA GLU A 79 3.25 22.38 -17.04
C GLU A 79 3.63 23.59 -16.17
N SER A 80 2.92 23.84 -15.06
CA SER A 80 3.04 25.08 -14.29
C SER A 80 3.72 24.92 -12.93
N VAL A 81 3.79 23.71 -12.38
CA VAL A 81 4.30 23.44 -11.03
C VAL A 81 5.48 22.48 -11.01
N TRP A 82 5.46 21.43 -11.84
CA TRP A 82 6.46 20.37 -11.75
C TRP A 82 7.88 20.84 -12.10
N ASN A 83 8.86 20.28 -11.37
CA ASN A 83 10.28 20.46 -11.57
C ASN A 83 11.01 19.24 -10.99
N ASP A 84 12.06 18.76 -11.67
CA ASP A 84 12.86 17.59 -11.29
C ASP A 84 13.52 17.68 -9.90
N SER A 85 13.59 18.87 -9.30
CA SER A 85 14.03 19.03 -7.92
C SER A 85 13.00 18.61 -6.85
N HIS A 86 11.73 18.43 -7.25
CA HIS A 86 10.64 18.02 -6.36
C HIS A 86 10.58 16.49 -6.18
N LEU A 87 9.91 16.06 -5.12
CA LEU A 87 9.85 14.63 -4.74
C LEU A 87 8.83 13.83 -5.57
N GLY A 88 7.81 14.50 -6.08
CA GLY A 88 6.69 13.91 -6.79
C GLY A 88 5.37 14.53 -6.41
N VAL A 89 4.30 13.80 -6.71
CA VAL A 89 2.91 14.21 -6.46
C VAL A 89 2.10 13.10 -5.81
N ILE A 90 1.37 13.43 -4.76
CA ILE A 90 0.36 12.60 -4.11
C ILE A 90 -0.93 12.77 -4.89
N LEU A 91 -1.41 11.69 -5.50
CA LEU A 91 -2.68 11.68 -6.26
C LEU A 91 -3.87 11.31 -5.39
N TYR A 92 -3.64 10.58 -4.30
CA TYR A 92 -4.69 10.18 -3.39
C TYR A 92 -4.18 10.16 -1.95
N ARG A 93 -5.00 10.70 -1.05
CA ARG A 93 -4.86 10.59 0.40
C ARG A 93 -6.21 10.18 0.95
N GLY A 94 -6.27 9.03 1.61
CA GLY A 94 -7.52 8.54 2.19
C GLY A 94 -7.42 7.13 2.74
N SER A 95 -8.58 6.52 3.00
CA SER A 95 -8.66 5.13 3.48
C SER A 95 -8.04 4.16 2.48
N ALA A 96 -7.28 3.16 2.97
CA ALA A 96 -6.87 2.00 2.18
C ALA A 96 -8.06 1.09 1.81
N ASP A 97 -9.11 1.11 2.65
CA ASP A 97 -10.38 0.47 2.36
C ASP A 97 -11.26 1.43 1.55
N PHE A 98 -11.17 1.31 0.22
CA PHE A 98 -11.93 2.13 -0.72
C PHE A 98 -13.45 1.92 -0.62
N SER A 99 -13.91 0.78 -0.08
CA SER A 99 -15.35 0.48 0.01
C SER A 99 -16.12 1.49 0.87
N ARG A 100 -15.44 2.18 1.78
CA ARG A 100 -16.02 3.19 2.68
C ARG A 100 -16.52 4.44 1.95
N ALA A 101 -15.90 4.75 0.82
CA ALA A 101 -16.13 5.95 0.01
C ALA A 101 -16.45 5.60 -1.45
N PHE A 102 -16.70 4.32 -1.75
CA PHE A 102 -16.90 3.89 -3.12
C PHE A 102 -18.24 4.39 -3.67
N PRO A 103 -18.26 5.05 -4.84
CA PRO A 103 -19.48 5.60 -5.42
C PRO A 103 -20.30 4.50 -6.10
N TRP A 104 -20.99 3.68 -5.30
CA TRP A 104 -21.85 2.63 -5.81
C TRP A 104 -23.02 3.18 -6.63
N ASP A 105 -23.19 2.65 -7.83
CA ASP A 105 -24.34 2.87 -8.70
C ASP A 105 -24.73 1.55 -9.40
N ALA A 106 -25.73 1.60 -10.27
CA ALA A 106 -26.21 0.40 -10.99
C ALA A 106 -25.13 -0.22 -11.90
N GLU A 107 -24.26 0.59 -12.50
CA GLU A 107 -23.19 0.13 -13.37
C GLU A 107 -22.11 -0.58 -12.55
N GLN A 108 -21.71 0.01 -11.41
CA GLN A 108 -20.72 -0.61 -10.54
C GLN A 108 -21.22 -1.91 -9.90
N GLU A 109 -22.52 -2.01 -9.58
CA GLU A 109 -23.09 -3.26 -9.08
C GLU A 109 -23.07 -4.36 -10.17
N GLU A 110 -23.36 -4.02 -11.43
CA GLU A 110 -23.24 -4.97 -12.55
C GLU A 110 -21.77 -5.39 -12.77
N ASN A 111 -20.85 -4.43 -12.72
CA ASN A 111 -19.41 -4.69 -12.84
C ASN A 111 -18.91 -5.60 -11.71
N PHE A 112 -19.36 -5.38 -10.48
CA PHE A 112 -19.03 -6.24 -9.34
C PHE A 112 -19.55 -7.66 -9.54
N LEU A 113 -20.82 -7.83 -9.95
CA LEU A 113 -21.40 -9.14 -10.23
C LEU A 113 -20.72 -9.85 -11.41
N SER A 114 -20.20 -9.10 -12.39
CA SER A 114 -19.37 -9.66 -13.46
C SER A 114 -18.02 -10.11 -12.92
N TRP A 115 -17.32 -9.25 -12.18
CA TRP A 115 -16.02 -9.52 -11.57
C TRP A 115 -16.07 -10.74 -10.64
N LEU A 116 -17.14 -10.90 -9.87
CA LEU A 116 -17.38 -12.07 -9.01
C LEU A 116 -17.41 -13.40 -9.78
N LYS A 117 -17.89 -13.42 -11.03
CA LYS A 117 -17.98 -14.66 -11.82
C LYS A 117 -16.62 -15.19 -12.25
N ASP A 118 -15.61 -14.32 -12.30
CA ASP A 118 -14.24 -14.70 -12.66
C ASP A 118 -13.52 -15.43 -11.51
N PHE A 119 -14.06 -15.36 -10.30
CA PHE A 119 -13.64 -16.16 -9.15
C PHE A 119 -14.59 -17.36 -9.03
N ASP A 120 -14.08 -18.58 -9.18
CA ASP A 120 -14.82 -19.87 -9.24
C ASP A 120 -15.97 -20.01 -8.22
N GLY A 121 -17.17 -19.54 -8.58
CA GLY A 121 -18.37 -19.56 -7.71
C GLY A 121 -18.47 -18.40 -6.70
N GLY A 122 -17.82 -17.26 -6.99
CA GLY A 122 -17.65 -16.11 -6.10
C GLY A 122 -18.90 -15.75 -5.30
N VAL A 123 -18.75 -15.74 -3.97
CA VAL A 123 -19.80 -15.34 -3.03
C VAL A 123 -19.65 -13.84 -2.78
N ASP A 124 -20.76 -13.11 -2.83
CA ASP A 124 -20.81 -11.72 -2.37
C ASP A 124 -20.51 -11.69 -0.86
N THR A 125 -19.29 -11.30 -0.53
CA THR A 125 -18.80 -11.14 0.84
C THR A 125 -18.30 -9.71 1.03
N PRO A 126 -18.26 -9.21 2.27
CA PRO A 126 -17.68 -7.90 2.56
C PRO A 126 -16.25 -7.75 2.01
N LEU A 127 -15.42 -8.79 2.13
CA LEU A 127 -14.06 -8.80 1.59
C LEU A 127 -14.06 -8.72 0.06
N ALA A 128 -14.91 -9.50 -0.63
CA ALA A 128 -15.02 -9.44 -2.09
C ALA A 128 -15.39 -8.03 -2.58
N ARG A 129 -16.33 -7.35 -1.89
CA ARG A 129 -16.68 -5.95 -2.21
C ARG A 129 -15.51 -5.00 -1.99
N LYS A 130 -14.76 -5.13 -0.89
CA LYS A 130 -13.57 -4.31 -0.62
C LYS A 130 -12.50 -4.47 -1.72
N LEU A 131 -12.25 -5.71 -2.14
CA LEU A 131 -11.26 -6.02 -3.18
C LEU A 131 -11.69 -5.52 -4.56
N PHE A 132 -12.98 -5.64 -4.90
CA PHE A 132 -13.52 -5.00 -6.10
C PHE A 132 -13.34 -3.47 -6.06
N CYS A 133 -13.70 -2.82 -4.94
CA CYS A 133 -13.53 -1.37 -4.78
C CYS A 133 -12.07 -0.96 -4.94
N ARG A 134 -11.13 -1.71 -4.33
CA ARG A 134 -9.69 -1.50 -4.49
C ARG A 134 -9.29 -1.54 -5.97
N ASP A 135 -9.69 -2.59 -6.69
CA ASP A 135 -9.31 -2.77 -8.10
C ASP A 135 -9.88 -1.66 -8.98
N ALA A 136 -11.17 -1.34 -8.83
CA ALA A 136 -11.83 -0.28 -9.60
C ALA A 136 -11.23 1.11 -9.31
N CYS A 137 -10.99 1.45 -8.04
CA CYS A 137 -10.36 2.71 -7.67
C CYS A 137 -8.91 2.81 -8.13
N THR A 138 -8.16 1.71 -8.06
CA THR A 138 -6.75 1.68 -8.50
C THR A 138 -6.64 1.80 -10.02
N GLU A 139 -7.55 1.18 -10.77
CA GLU A 139 -7.61 1.37 -12.23
C GLU A 139 -7.93 2.82 -12.59
N TYR A 140 -8.86 3.46 -11.88
CA TYR A 140 -9.14 4.88 -12.07
C TYR A 140 -7.91 5.76 -11.77
N LEU A 141 -7.15 5.45 -10.70
CA LEU A 141 -5.89 6.12 -10.39
C LEU A 141 -4.82 5.90 -11.47
N ASN A 142 -4.72 4.68 -12.04
CA ASN A 142 -3.82 4.38 -13.15
C ASN A 142 -4.15 5.19 -14.40
N LEU A 143 -5.44 5.37 -14.70
CA LEU A 143 -5.89 6.22 -15.80
C LEU A 143 -5.52 7.68 -15.55
N LEU A 144 -5.70 8.19 -14.33
CA LEU A 144 -5.28 9.53 -13.95
C LEU A 144 -3.75 9.72 -14.06
N GLN A 145 -2.97 8.76 -13.58
CA GLN A 145 -1.52 8.77 -13.73
C GLN A 145 -1.08 8.88 -15.20
N GLY A 146 -1.86 8.33 -16.14
CA GLY A 146 -1.57 8.44 -17.57
C GLY A 146 -1.56 9.86 -18.14
N PHE A 147 -2.04 10.87 -17.38
CA PHE A 147 -1.92 12.29 -17.72
C PHE A 147 -0.62 12.93 -17.22
N LEU A 148 0.20 12.19 -16.47
CA LEU A 148 1.52 12.62 -16.03
C LEU A 148 2.60 11.87 -16.82
N PRO A 149 3.76 12.49 -17.09
CA PRO A 149 4.91 11.78 -17.63
C PRO A 149 5.44 10.72 -16.66
N ASP A 150 6.07 9.67 -17.20
CA ASP A 150 6.57 8.53 -16.42
C ASP A 150 7.70 8.93 -15.44
N GLU A 151 8.37 10.06 -15.69
CA GLU A 151 9.43 10.57 -14.82
C GLU A 151 8.90 11.19 -13.53
N VAL A 152 7.62 11.53 -13.45
CA VAL A 152 7.01 12.15 -12.26
C VAL A 152 6.67 11.07 -11.25
N PRO A 153 7.34 11.00 -10.07
CA PRO A 153 7.00 10.01 -9.07
C PRO A 153 5.60 10.29 -8.49
N THR A 154 4.74 9.29 -8.52
CA THR A 154 3.37 9.39 -8.01
C THR A 154 3.23 8.63 -6.70
N TYR A 155 2.54 9.22 -5.74
CA TYR A 155 2.36 8.68 -4.40
C TYR A 155 0.89 8.45 -4.05
N LEU A 156 0.64 7.41 -3.24
CA LEU A 156 -0.64 7.13 -2.59
C LEU A 156 -0.45 7.13 -1.08
N LEU A 157 -1.23 7.95 -0.37
CA LEU A 157 -1.25 8.03 1.09
C LEU A 157 -2.45 7.24 1.62
N TYR A 158 -2.17 6.13 2.27
CA TYR A 158 -3.18 5.21 2.76
C TYR A 158 -3.29 5.23 4.28
N ASP A 159 -4.49 5.59 4.76
CA ASP A 159 -4.89 5.39 6.14
C ASP A 159 -5.35 3.94 6.35
N CYS A 160 -4.56 3.18 7.09
CA CYS A 160 -4.81 1.78 7.41
C CYS A 160 -5.35 1.61 8.84
N SER A 161 -5.71 2.69 9.54
CA SER A 161 -6.19 2.64 10.93
C SER A 161 -7.38 1.71 11.10
N GLY A 162 -8.25 1.62 10.08
CA GLY A 162 -9.43 0.77 10.04
C GLY A 162 -9.21 -0.65 9.53
N LEU A 163 -7.97 -1.06 9.24
CA LEU A 163 -7.62 -2.42 8.84
C LEU A 163 -7.09 -3.18 10.06
N GLU A 164 -7.95 -3.99 10.66
CA GLU A 164 -7.62 -4.76 11.87
C GLU A 164 -7.11 -6.17 11.53
N GLU A 165 -7.78 -6.83 10.59
CA GLU A 165 -7.44 -8.16 10.09
C GLU A 165 -6.27 -8.05 9.11
N ILE A 166 -5.21 -8.82 9.36
CA ILE A 166 -3.97 -8.74 8.59
C ILE A 166 -4.13 -9.36 7.22
N GLY A 167 -4.85 -10.47 7.10
CA GLY A 167 -5.17 -11.12 5.83
C GLY A 167 -5.92 -10.16 4.91
N GLU A 168 -6.94 -9.48 5.44
CA GLU A 168 -7.62 -8.42 4.70
C GLU A 168 -6.66 -7.29 4.31
N ALA A 169 -5.87 -6.78 5.25
CA ALA A 169 -4.93 -5.71 4.98
C ALA A 169 -3.89 -6.08 3.92
N ALA A 170 -3.38 -7.31 3.95
CA ALA A 170 -2.39 -7.82 3.02
C ALA A 170 -2.93 -7.84 1.59
N LEU A 171 -4.21 -8.19 1.44
CA LEU A 171 -4.89 -8.14 0.15
C LEU A 171 -5.12 -6.69 -0.28
N LEU A 172 -5.67 -5.85 0.59
CA LEU A 172 -5.95 -4.45 0.22
C LEU A 172 -4.68 -3.66 -0.12
N LEU A 173 -3.57 -4.01 0.52
CA LEU A 173 -2.26 -3.39 0.34
C LEU A 173 -1.33 -4.25 -0.53
N ASP A 174 -1.86 -5.07 -1.43
CA ASP A 174 -1.05 -5.81 -2.40
C ASP A 174 -0.23 -4.83 -3.27
N PRO A 175 1.12 -4.89 -3.24
CA PRO A 175 1.97 -3.96 -4.00
C PRO A 175 1.78 -4.10 -5.52
N GLU A 176 1.43 -5.28 -6.03
CA GLU A 176 1.27 -5.48 -7.48
C GLU A 176 0.11 -4.65 -8.05
N ARG A 177 -0.96 -4.51 -7.26
CA ARG A 177 -2.13 -3.72 -7.65
C ARG A 177 -1.78 -2.25 -7.83
N THR A 178 -0.77 -1.78 -7.10
CA THR A 178 -0.35 -0.38 -7.05
C THR A 178 1.08 -0.19 -7.55
N ALA A 179 1.59 -1.09 -8.39
CA ALA A 179 3.00 -1.15 -8.78
C ALA A 179 3.55 0.14 -9.45
N ARG A 180 2.66 0.97 -10.01
CA ARG A 180 3.03 2.26 -10.61
C ARG A 180 3.10 3.42 -9.60
N PHE A 181 2.81 3.17 -8.33
CA PHE A 181 2.76 4.17 -7.28
C PHE A 181 3.72 3.84 -6.14
N LEU A 182 4.31 4.88 -5.57
CA LEU A 182 4.97 4.81 -4.28
C LEU A 182 3.92 4.95 -3.18
N ARG A 183 3.92 4.04 -2.20
CA ARG A 183 2.93 4.08 -1.12
C ARG A 183 3.52 4.65 0.16
N ILE A 184 2.69 5.41 0.86
CA ILE A 184 2.98 5.93 2.19
C ILE A 184 1.82 5.55 3.11
N LEU A 185 2.09 4.69 4.08
CA LEU A 185 1.05 4.06 4.89
C LEU A 185 1.02 4.63 6.30
N LYS A 186 -0.18 4.93 6.79
CA LYS A 186 -0.46 5.30 8.18
C LYS A 186 -1.08 4.13 8.92
N GLU A 187 -0.58 3.84 10.12
CA GLU A 187 -1.13 2.80 11.00
C GLU A 187 -1.20 1.41 10.33
N ALA A 188 -0.30 1.15 9.37
CA ALA A 188 -0.27 -0.12 8.66
C ALA A 188 -0.11 -1.29 9.64
N PRO A 189 -0.98 -2.31 9.59
CA PRO A 189 -0.85 -3.49 10.43
C PRO A 189 0.34 -4.38 10.02
N LEU A 190 1.06 -4.03 8.97
CA LEU A 190 1.97 -4.89 8.23
C LEU A 190 3.36 -4.27 8.14
N GLY A 191 4.41 -5.09 8.23
CA GLY A 191 5.80 -4.66 8.02
C GLY A 191 6.10 -4.50 6.54
N HIS A 192 5.84 -3.32 5.99
CA HIS A 192 6.16 -2.95 4.60
C HIS A 192 7.45 -2.14 4.50
N ARG A 193 8.11 -2.18 3.34
CA ARG A 193 9.27 -1.33 2.97
C ARG A 193 8.88 0.07 2.50
N GLU A 194 7.65 0.47 2.79
CA GLU A 194 7.02 1.64 2.19
C GLU A 194 7.26 2.90 3.00
N GLY A 195 6.81 4.03 2.47
CA GLY A 195 6.81 5.26 3.25
C GLY A 195 5.89 5.14 4.46
N ILE A 196 6.22 5.86 5.53
CA ILE A 196 5.40 5.92 6.75
C ILE A 196 4.69 7.27 6.79
N TRP A 197 3.39 7.24 7.07
CA TRP A 197 2.59 8.44 7.31
C TRP A 197 2.24 8.53 8.81
N GLU A 198 2.85 9.49 9.51
CA GLU A 198 2.75 9.80 10.94
C GLU A 198 3.21 8.68 11.88
N THR A 199 2.58 7.52 11.82
CA THR A 199 2.73 6.41 12.75
C THR A 199 2.60 5.07 12.02
N ALA A 200 3.14 4.01 12.63
CA ALA A 200 3.03 2.64 12.13
C ALA A 200 2.76 1.67 13.30
N LYS A 201 1.86 0.69 13.08
CA LYS A 201 1.60 -0.37 14.07
C LYS A 201 2.69 -1.43 14.04
N ALA A 202 3.18 -1.76 12.85
CA ALA A 202 4.36 -2.59 12.68
C ALA A 202 5.64 -1.75 12.70
N PRO A 203 6.75 -2.25 13.26
CA PRO A 203 8.03 -1.57 13.16
C PRO A 203 8.43 -1.44 11.69
N PRO A 204 8.88 -0.25 11.25
CA PRO A 204 9.20 -0.06 9.85
C PRO A 204 10.54 -0.69 9.50
N ILE A 205 10.66 -1.16 8.26
CA ILE A 205 11.82 -1.90 7.77
C ILE A 205 12.30 -1.19 6.53
N ASP A 206 13.52 -0.64 6.55
CA ASP A 206 14.15 0.00 5.39
C ASP A 206 13.24 0.99 4.66
N HIS A 207 12.56 1.86 5.41
CA HIS A 207 11.59 2.78 4.84
C HIS A 207 12.27 3.95 4.14
N ALA A 208 11.88 4.20 2.89
CA ALA A 208 12.49 5.24 2.07
C ALA A 208 12.14 6.66 2.56
N LEU A 209 10.95 6.85 3.14
CA LEU A 209 10.36 8.16 3.40
C LEU A 209 9.48 8.15 4.67
N PHE A 210 9.63 9.17 5.51
CA PHE A 210 8.70 9.48 6.61
C PHE A 210 7.95 10.78 6.29
N LEU A 211 6.62 10.76 6.40
CA LEU A 211 5.74 11.89 6.17
C LEU A 211 4.92 12.16 7.43
N GLY A 212 5.07 13.33 8.05
CA GLY A 212 4.32 13.64 9.27
C GLY A 212 4.70 14.96 9.90
N THR A 213 4.18 15.19 11.11
CA THR A 213 4.50 16.37 11.92
C THR A 213 5.30 16.05 13.19
N GLY A 214 5.40 14.76 13.55
CA GLY A 214 6.10 14.26 14.73
C GLY A 214 7.60 14.04 14.52
N ALA A 215 8.26 13.42 15.50
CA ALA A 215 9.63 12.95 15.29
C ALA A 215 9.61 11.71 14.36
N PRO A 216 10.52 11.62 13.38
CA PRO A 216 10.67 10.41 12.58
C PRO A 216 10.91 9.19 13.47
N LEU A 217 10.35 8.05 13.09
CA LEU A 217 10.61 6.79 13.79
C LEU A 217 12.09 6.42 13.64
N GLN A 218 12.71 5.94 14.72
CA GLN A 218 14.06 5.39 14.62
C GLN A 218 14.02 4.09 13.82
N GLU A 219 14.94 3.93 12.87
CA GLU A 219 15.16 2.67 12.18
C GLU A 219 15.42 1.57 13.23
N LYS A 220 14.65 0.47 13.15
CA LYS A 220 14.88 -0.70 13.98
C LYS A 220 15.78 -1.69 13.25
N GLU A 221 16.32 -2.63 14.02
CA GLU A 221 17.11 -3.75 13.49
C GLU A 221 16.36 -4.48 12.35
N PRO A 222 17.11 -4.99 11.35
CA PRO A 222 16.54 -5.73 10.24
C PRO A 222 15.65 -6.88 10.74
N ALA A 223 14.54 -7.11 10.06
CA ALA A 223 13.63 -8.20 10.42
C ALA A 223 14.26 -9.54 10.08
N ALA A 224 14.47 -10.37 11.11
CA ALA A 224 14.84 -11.78 10.99
C ALA A 224 13.65 -12.68 10.62
N TYR A 225 12.41 -12.19 10.74
CA TYR A 225 11.19 -12.94 10.47
C TYR A 225 10.51 -12.45 9.20
N GLY A 226 10.02 -13.39 8.40
CA GLY A 226 9.14 -13.17 7.27
C GLY A 226 7.82 -13.88 7.48
N VAL A 227 6.79 -13.41 6.80
CA VAL A 227 5.49 -14.08 6.71
C VAL A 227 5.13 -14.21 5.25
N PHE A 228 4.93 -15.45 4.82
CA PHE A 228 4.55 -15.77 3.45
C PHE A 228 3.07 -15.46 3.23
N LEU A 229 2.79 -14.67 2.19
CA LEU A 229 1.45 -14.39 1.70
C LEU A 229 1.25 -15.14 0.38
N PRO A 230 0.21 -15.98 0.26
CA PRO A 230 -0.08 -16.69 -0.98
C PRO A 230 -0.62 -15.74 -2.06
N THR A 231 -0.92 -16.29 -3.24
CA THR A 231 -1.52 -15.49 -4.31
C THR A 231 -2.97 -15.12 -3.98
N MET A 232 -3.45 -13.99 -4.51
CA MET A 232 -4.84 -13.53 -4.33
C MET A 232 -5.90 -14.61 -4.58
N HIS A 233 -5.67 -15.53 -5.54
CA HIS A 233 -6.64 -16.57 -5.87
C HIS A 233 -6.83 -17.59 -4.74
N GLU A 234 -5.74 -17.92 -4.04
CA GLU A 234 -5.76 -18.86 -2.92
C GLU A 234 -6.42 -18.26 -1.67
N TYR A 235 -6.31 -16.93 -1.51
CA TYR A 235 -6.89 -16.21 -0.38
C TYR A 235 -8.42 -16.34 -0.29
N PHE A 236 -9.13 -16.35 -1.42
CA PHE A 236 -10.59 -16.43 -1.42
C PHE A 236 -11.15 -17.80 -1.02
N THR A 237 -10.34 -18.84 -1.12
CA THR A 237 -10.81 -20.22 -1.02
C THR A 237 -10.35 -20.92 0.25
N GLN A 238 -9.45 -20.30 1.02
CA GLN A 238 -8.74 -20.95 2.12
C GLN A 238 -8.88 -20.19 3.44
N ASP A 239 -8.65 -20.91 4.54
CA ASP A 239 -8.65 -20.37 5.89
C ASP A 239 -7.35 -19.61 6.20
N LEU A 240 -7.47 -18.32 6.53
CA LEU A 240 -6.36 -17.43 6.87
C LEU A 240 -6.05 -17.37 8.37
N ALA A 241 -6.90 -17.98 9.21
CA ALA A 241 -6.72 -17.96 10.67
C ALA A 241 -5.32 -18.41 11.13
N PRO A 242 -4.64 -19.39 10.48
CA PRO A 242 -3.27 -19.73 10.85
C PRO A 242 -2.28 -18.58 10.66
N LEU A 243 -2.37 -17.82 9.55
CA LEU A 243 -1.50 -16.67 9.31
C LEU A 243 -1.74 -15.57 10.34
N GLU A 244 -3.00 -15.24 10.62
CA GLU A 244 -3.38 -14.27 11.65
C GLU A 244 -2.76 -14.61 13.01
N LYS A 245 -2.86 -15.88 13.41
CA LYS A 245 -2.27 -16.38 14.66
C LYS A 245 -0.74 -16.22 14.67
N GLY A 246 -0.06 -16.54 13.57
CA GLY A 246 1.39 -16.40 13.46
C GLY A 246 1.87 -14.95 13.58
N ILE A 247 1.14 -14.02 12.97
CA ILE A 247 1.49 -12.59 13.01
C ILE A 247 1.16 -11.98 14.36
N GLN A 248 0.03 -12.36 14.96
CA GLN A 248 -0.30 -11.98 16.32
C GLN A 248 0.79 -12.43 17.31
N TRP A 249 1.31 -13.65 17.15
CA TRP A 249 2.43 -14.14 17.95
C TRP A 249 3.69 -13.27 17.80
N LEU A 250 4.06 -12.88 16.56
CA LEU A 250 5.19 -11.98 16.30
C LEU A 250 5.00 -10.63 17.00
N ARG A 251 3.79 -10.06 16.93
CA ARG A 251 3.45 -8.79 17.59
C ARG A 251 3.53 -8.86 19.11
N GLU A 252 2.98 -9.90 19.72
CA GLU A 252 3.02 -10.12 21.17
C GLU A 252 4.44 -10.27 21.69
N LYS A 253 5.34 -10.81 20.87
CA LYS A 253 6.78 -10.93 21.16
C LYS A 253 7.58 -9.67 20.82
N GLY A 254 6.97 -8.68 20.16
CA GLY A 254 7.67 -7.47 19.71
C GLY A 254 8.72 -7.73 18.63
N LEU A 255 8.59 -8.83 17.88
CA LEU A 255 9.55 -9.22 16.85
C LEU A 255 9.26 -8.48 15.55
N PRO A 256 10.25 -7.82 14.92
CA PRO A 256 10.07 -7.22 13.60
C PRO A 256 9.94 -8.31 12.53
N TYR A 257 9.03 -8.09 11.57
CA TYR A 257 8.78 -9.05 10.49
C TYR A 257 8.46 -8.37 9.17
N ARG A 258 8.84 -9.01 8.05
CA ARG A 258 8.45 -8.62 6.69
C ARG A 258 7.30 -9.48 6.19
N LEU A 259 6.48 -8.92 5.31
CA LEU A 259 5.57 -9.73 4.50
C LEU A 259 6.21 -9.98 3.14
N LEU A 260 6.05 -11.21 2.64
CA LEU A 260 6.58 -11.63 1.36
C LEU A 260 5.45 -12.27 0.57
N THR A 261 5.06 -11.63 -0.53
CA THR A 261 4.18 -12.29 -1.50
C THR A 261 4.92 -13.44 -2.16
N GLU A 262 4.19 -14.37 -2.76
CA GLU A 262 4.81 -15.48 -3.47
C GLU A 262 5.77 -14.99 -4.56
N GLU A 263 5.43 -13.91 -5.26
CA GLU A 263 6.21 -13.31 -6.34
C GLU A 263 7.51 -12.69 -5.84
N GLN A 264 7.45 -12.02 -4.69
CA GLN A 264 8.59 -11.33 -4.06
C GLN A 264 9.47 -12.26 -3.21
N LEU A 265 9.01 -13.49 -2.95
CA LEU A 265 9.68 -14.41 -2.03
C LEU A 265 11.17 -14.63 -2.35
N ILE A 266 11.55 -14.64 -3.64
CA ILE A 266 12.95 -14.82 -4.05
C ILE A 266 13.77 -13.54 -3.91
N SER A 267 13.20 -12.37 -4.22
CA SER A 267 13.93 -11.10 -4.21
C SER A 267 14.06 -10.51 -2.80
N ASP A 268 13.11 -10.83 -1.91
CA ASP A 268 12.97 -10.13 -0.63
C ASP A 268 13.27 -10.97 0.61
N TRP A 269 13.71 -12.22 0.45
CA TRP A 269 14.06 -13.08 1.58
C TRP A 269 15.43 -12.77 2.22
N ASP A 270 16.22 -11.86 1.64
CA ASP A 270 17.58 -11.60 2.11
C ASP A 270 17.56 -11.04 3.53
N GLY A 271 18.41 -11.57 4.41
CA GLY A 271 18.43 -11.24 5.84
C GLY A 271 17.28 -11.81 6.67
N LEU A 272 16.44 -12.71 6.12
CA LEU A 272 15.47 -13.47 6.90
C LEU A 272 16.08 -14.78 7.42
N ASP A 273 15.88 -15.06 8.70
CA ASP A 273 16.24 -16.34 9.32
C ASP A 273 15.03 -17.29 9.35
N TYR A 274 13.84 -16.74 9.56
CA TYR A 274 12.60 -17.49 9.73
C TYR A 274 11.52 -17.02 8.77
N LEU A 275 10.78 -17.94 8.18
CA LEU A 275 9.63 -17.63 7.33
C LEU A 275 8.39 -18.39 7.80
N LEU A 276 7.40 -17.67 8.30
CA LEU A 276 6.12 -18.22 8.74
C LEU A 276 5.26 -18.52 7.52
N VAL A 277 4.77 -19.76 7.43
CA VAL A 277 4.02 -20.25 6.27
C VAL A 277 2.80 -21.02 6.75
N ALA A 278 1.62 -20.72 6.20
CA ALA A 278 0.43 -21.55 6.38
C ALA A 278 0.39 -22.63 5.29
N PRO A 279 0.61 -23.92 5.61
CA PRO A 279 0.84 -24.96 4.60
C PRO A 279 -0.34 -25.20 3.65
N ALA A 280 -1.56 -24.94 4.11
CA ALA A 280 -2.77 -25.03 3.29
C ALA A 280 -2.82 -24.00 2.15
N LEU A 281 -2.01 -22.93 2.24
CA LEU A 281 -1.94 -21.85 1.27
C LEU A 281 -0.78 -22.01 0.27
N VAL A 282 -0.01 -23.09 0.38
CA VAL A 282 1.21 -23.28 -0.42
C VAL A 282 0.89 -24.12 -1.66
N ASN A 283 0.94 -23.49 -2.83
CA ASN A 283 0.90 -24.20 -4.10
C ASN A 283 2.26 -24.83 -4.47
N PRO A 284 2.32 -25.66 -5.53
CA PRO A 284 3.57 -26.30 -5.95
C PRO A 284 4.69 -25.32 -6.34
N MET A 285 4.36 -24.12 -6.81
CA MET A 285 5.36 -23.09 -7.16
C MET A 285 5.94 -22.45 -5.91
N ALA A 286 5.09 -21.97 -4.99
CA ALA A 286 5.46 -21.50 -3.67
C ALA A 286 6.34 -22.52 -2.94
N PHE A 287 5.97 -23.80 -2.93
CA PHE A 287 6.75 -24.86 -2.29
C PHE A 287 8.18 -24.97 -2.86
N ARG A 288 8.35 -24.80 -4.17
CA ARG A 288 9.69 -24.78 -4.80
C ARG A 288 10.50 -23.57 -4.36
N LYS A 289 9.87 -22.39 -4.27
CA LYS A 289 10.51 -21.18 -3.76
C LYS A 289 10.94 -21.37 -2.29
N LEU A 290 10.08 -21.92 -1.44
CA LEU A 290 10.40 -22.24 -0.04
C LEU A 290 11.58 -23.20 0.10
N ARG A 291 11.74 -24.19 -0.79
CA ARG A 291 12.96 -25.02 -0.82
C ARG A 291 14.22 -24.23 -1.11
N GLY A 292 14.13 -23.21 -1.96
CA GLY A 292 15.23 -22.28 -2.22
C GLY A 292 15.61 -21.49 -0.96
N PHE A 293 14.62 -21.03 -0.19
CA PHE A 293 14.83 -20.32 1.07
C PHE A 293 15.58 -21.20 2.09
N VAL A 294 15.12 -22.45 2.25
CA VAL A 294 15.76 -23.45 3.11
C VAL A 294 17.17 -23.76 2.65
N ALA A 295 17.39 -23.92 1.33
CA ALA A 295 18.73 -24.17 0.78
C ALA A 295 19.70 -23.00 1.01
N ALA A 296 19.19 -21.77 1.17
CA ALA A 296 19.97 -20.60 1.53
C ALA A 296 20.25 -20.49 3.04
N GLY A 297 19.79 -21.44 3.85
CA GLY A 297 20.00 -21.49 5.30
C GLY A 297 18.81 -20.98 6.13
N GLY A 298 17.71 -20.58 5.50
CA GLY A 298 16.50 -20.15 6.19
C GLY A 298 15.73 -21.30 6.83
N THR A 299 14.91 -20.99 7.84
CA THR A 299 14.02 -21.95 8.52
C THR A 299 12.56 -21.64 8.21
N VAL A 300 11.82 -22.63 7.69
CA VAL A 300 10.37 -22.49 7.53
C VAL A 300 9.66 -22.82 8.85
N VAL A 301 8.76 -21.93 9.27
CA VAL A 301 7.92 -22.10 10.46
C VAL A 301 6.50 -22.40 10.00
N SER A 302 6.10 -23.66 10.10
CA SER A 302 4.77 -24.10 9.68
C SER A 302 3.70 -23.70 10.69
N LEU A 303 2.67 -23.03 10.20
CA LEU A 303 1.47 -22.65 10.96
C LEU A 303 0.41 -23.76 10.82
N GLY A 304 0.73 -24.95 11.32
CA GLY A 304 -0.16 -26.11 11.26
C GLY A 304 0.57 -27.41 10.90
N LYS A 305 0.05 -28.15 9.92
CA LYS A 305 0.64 -29.42 9.49
C LYS A 305 1.93 -29.17 8.71
N PRO A 306 3.07 -29.77 9.08
CA PRO A 306 4.33 -29.56 8.37
C PRO A 306 4.24 -29.83 6.86
N LEU A 307 4.98 -29.04 6.09
CA LEU A 307 5.18 -29.15 4.65
C LEU A 307 6.14 -30.29 4.27
N GLY A 308 6.94 -30.77 5.22
CA GLY A 308 7.96 -31.80 5.00
C GLY A 308 9.24 -31.24 4.37
N LEU A 309 9.60 -30.00 4.70
CA LEU A 309 10.86 -29.39 4.31
C LEU A 309 11.99 -29.86 5.24
N GLU A 310 13.25 -29.79 4.77
CA GLU A 310 14.41 -30.29 5.52
C GLU A 310 14.69 -29.48 6.79
N ILE A 311 14.59 -28.15 6.69
CA ILE A 311 14.74 -27.22 7.81
C ILE A 311 13.38 -26.57 8.06
N GLU A 312 12.59 -27.26 8.88
CA GLU A 312 11.23 -26.87 9.22
C GLU A 312 10.98 -27.03 10.71
N THR A 313 10.27 -26.07 11.29
CA THR A 313 9.79 -26.12 12.67
C THR A 313 8.33 -25.68 12.75
N ASN A 314 7.73 -25.79 13.94
CA ASN A 314 6.39 -25.28 14.21
C ASN A 314 6.47 -24.08 15.15
N LEU A 315 5.43 -23.25 15.13
CA LEU A 315 5.35 -22.05 15.97
C LEU A 315 5.50 -22.37 17.47
N GLU A 316 4.96 -23.50 17.94
CA GLU A 316 5.04 -23.91 19.35
C GLU A 316 6.49 -24.25 19.80
N SER A 317 7.38 -24.58 18.86
CA SER A 317 8.77 -24.92 19.14
C SER A 317 9.71 -23.72 19.14
N MET A 318 9.19 -22.52 18.82
CA MET A 318 9.94 -21.26 18.82
C MET A 318 9.92 -20.53 20.18
N VAL A 319 9.32 -21.14 21.21
CA VAL A 319 9.16 -20.56 22.56
C VAL A 319 10.41 -20.71 23.40
#